data_AF-A0A959TP42-F1
#
_entry.id   AF-A0A959TP42-F1
#
_cell.length_a   1.000
_cell.length_b   1.000
_cell.length_c   1.000
_cell.angle_alpha   90.00
_cell.angle_beta   90.00
_cell.angle_gamma   90.00
#
_symmetry.space_group_name_H-M   'P 1'
#
loop_
_entity.id
_entity.type
_entity.pdbx_description
1 polymer ?
#
loop_
_entity_poly.entity_id
_entity_poly.type
_entity_poly.pdbx_seq_one_letter_code
_entity_poly.pdbx_strand_id
1 'polypeptide(L)'
;MASRTPYRPKMHALPTFRPEALAMRLALSLALLLPLCATAQQQVRIIDALAIRKSDGPLKQKNALAGLQAAGVSEEEQATVVSNSAPEVWPVGLANDSIRTADAPYIRNYNAFRLCGFMEDTIPWSIVMLPAKENLHMPEELRPTADLFLLVPDNALEDVKPARQRPEISRGPAWKNRAQARILNPDDLYATYDLQRDDAGLQAMRDQGMSPAEIDAVVFRCHESNWPDGINTFDERYPRLAQFKKYKGYVGAMWADKVLVIVPAEKNRRMPILMRPYVDIYMVYAKSALLIKNKKGRK
;
A
#
# COMPACT_ATOMS: atom_id res chain seq x y z
N MET A 1 3.62 2.72 98.28
CA MET A 1 4.53 1.91 97.44
C MET A 1 3.68 0.94 96.64
N ALA A 2 3.53 1.15 95.33
CA ALA A 2 2.72 0.31 94.47
C ALA A 2 3.52 -0.05 93.21
N SER A 3 3.82 -1.34 93.07
CA SER A 3 4.61 -1.95 92.00
C SER A 3 3.81 -2.04 90.70
N ARG A 4 4.33 -1.45 89.61
CA ARG A 4 3.78 -1.62 88.25
C ARG A 4 4.51 -2.77 87.54
N THR A 5 3.75 -3.79 87.16
CA THR A 5 4.18 -4.88 86.26
C THR A 5 4.29 -4.39 84.80
N PRO A 6 5.29 -4.85 84.02
CA PRO A 6 5.44 -4.46 82.62
C PRO A 6 4.58 -5.31 81.67
N TYR A 7 4.02 -4.64 80.68
CA TYR A 7 3.18 -5.18 79.60
C TYR A 7 4.03 -5.78 78.47
N ARG A 8 3.78 -7.05 78.09
CA ARG A 8 4.36 -7.70 76.90
C ARG A 8 3.33 -7.73 75.77
N PRO A 9 3.61 -7.18 74.57
CA PRO A 9 2.73 -7.33 73.42
C PRO A 9 2.97 -8.69 72.73
N LYS A 10 1.88 -9.33 72.28
CA LYS A 10 1.87 -10.56 71.49
C LYS A 10 2.29 -10.25 70.05
N MET A 11 3.29 -10.97 69.53
CA MET A 11 3.60 -10.98 68.09
C MET A 11 2.63 -11.94 67.37
N HIS A 12 1.88 -11.41 66.40
CA HIS A 12 1.16 -12.23 65.43
C HIS A 12 2.08 -12.53 64.24
N ALA A 13 2.17 -13.82 63.87
CA ALA A 13 2.95 -14.29 62.74
C ALA A 13 2.34 -13.83 61.40
N LEU A 14 3.20 -13.38 60.47
CA LEU A 14 2.82 -13.04 59.10
C LEU A 14 2.58 -14.30 58.27
N PRO A 15 1.58 -14.30 57.36
CA PRO A 15 1.29 -15.43 56.50
C PRO A 15 2.37 -15.61 55.43
N THR A 16 2.90 -16.84 55.33
CA THR A 16 3.84 -17.26 54.28
C THR A 16 3.16 -17.33 52.92
N PHE A 17 3.57 -16.46 51.99
CA PHE A 17 3.13 -16.43 50.61
C PHE A 17 3.76 -17.60 49.82
N ARG A 18 2.95 -18.51 49.27
CA ARG A 18 3.41 -19.61 48.39
C ARG A 18 3.41 -19.14 46.92
N PRO A 19 4.57 -19.11 46.24
CA PRO A 19 4.70 -18.55 44.88
C PRO A 19 4.11 -19.42 43.75
N GLU A 20 3.71 -20.66 44.03
CA GLU A 20 3.28 -21.61 43.00
C GLU A 20 1.89 -21.30 42.40
N ALA A 21 1.01 -20.64 43.18
CA ALA A 21 -0.35 -20.32 42.71
C ALA A 21 -0.39 -19.15 41.71
N LEU A 22 0.66 -18.31 41.66
CA LEU A 22 0.72 -17.15 40.77
C LEU A 22 1.17 -17.54 39.36
N ALA A 23 2.11 -18.50 39.25
CA ALA A 23 2.63 -18.99 37.98
C ALA A 23 1.54 -19.71 37.15
N MET A 24 0.67 -20.47 37.82
CA MET A 24 -0.41 -21.22 37.15
C MET A 24 -1.55 -20.31 36.68
N ARG A 25 -1.81 -19.18 37.37
CA ARG A 25 -2.80 -18.17 36.93
C ARG A 25 -2.28 -17.29 35.79
N LEU A 26 -0.99 -17.00 35.73
CA LEU A 26 -0.37 -16.28 34.60
C LEU A 26 -0.24 -17.16 33.34
N ALA A 27 -0.01 -18.46 33.50
CA ALA A 27 -0.01 -19.39 32.36
C ALA A 27 -1.42 -19.56 31.75
N LEU A 28 -2.47 -19.52 32.58
CA LEU A 28 -3.86 -19.65 32.11
C LEU A 28 -4.39 -18.38 31.43
N SER A 29 -3.94 -17.19 31.85
CA SER A 29 -4.31 -15.93 31.20
C SER A 29 -3.52 -15.64 29.92
N LEU A 30 -2.32 -16.23 29.75
CA LEU A 30 -1.54 -16.12 28.50
C LEU A 30 -2.03 -17.11 27.42
N ALA A 31 -2.64 -18.23 27.79
CA ALA A 31 -3.24 -19.19 26.86
C ALA A 31 -4.60 -18.73 26.28
N LEU A 32 -5.25 -17.74 26.90
CA LEU A 32 -6.48 -17.09 26.41
C LEU A 32 -6.22 -15.91 25.45
N LEU A 33 -4.96 -15.68 25.09
CA LEU A 33 -4.50 -14.68 24.10
C LEU A 33 -3.87 -15.36 22.87
N LEU A 34 -4.29 -16.59 22.55
CA LEU A 34 -4.07 -17.21 21.25
C LEU A 34 -5.20 -16.80 20.29
N PRO A 35 -4.86 -16.62 19.01
CA PRO A 35 -5.05 -15.38 18.29
C PRO A 35 -6.52 -15.16 17.90
N LEU A 36 -6.97 -13.90 18.04
CA LEU A 36 -7.82 -13.30 17.01
C LEU A 36 -7.03 -13.36 15.70
N CYS A 37 -7.03 -14.53 15.05
CA CYS A 37 -6.81 -14.61 13.62
C CYS A 37 -7.94 -13.78 13.04
N ALA A 38 -7.68 -12.49 12.83
CA ALA A 38 -8.36 -11.74 11.81
C ALA A 38 -8.14 -12.54 10.52
N THR A 39 -9.10 -13.39 10.19
CA THR A 39 -9.16 -14.05 8.90
C THR A 39 -9.43 -12.92 7.92
N ALA A 40 -8.35 -12.33 7.40
CA ALA A 40 -8.44 -11.51 6.21
C ALA A 40 -9.16 -12.37 5.17
N GLN A 41 -10.40 -12.00 4.83
CA GLN A 41 -11.18 -12.71 3.82
C GLN A 41 -10.35 -12.70 2.53
N GLN A 42 -9.82 -13.86 2.14
CA GLN A 42 -8.93 -13.97 1.00
C GLN A 42 -9.75 -13.75 -0.27
N GLN A 43 -9.41 -12.72 -1.04
CA GLN A 43 -10.04 -12.50 -2.34
C GLN A 43 -9.61 -13.63 -3.30
N VAL A 44 -10.59 -14.20 -3.97
CA VAL A 44 -10.43 -15.32 -4.92
C VAL A 44 -11.07 -14.97 -6.25
N ARG A 45 -10.64 -15.66 -7.30
CA ARG A 45 -11.22 -15.62 -8.64
C ARG A 45 -11.74 -17.00 -8.98
N ILE A 46 -12.96 -17.08 -9.50
CA ILE A 46 -13.55 -18.32 -10.01
C ILE A 46 -13.00 -18.57 -11.42
N ILE A 47 -12.14 -19.57 -11.59
CA ILE A 47 -11.48 -19.86 -12.88
C ILE A 47 -12.25 -20.89 -13.72
N ASP A 48 -13.08 -21.73 -13.09
CA ASP A 48 -13.98 -22.69 -13.72
C ASP A 48 -15.43 -22.44 -13.28
N ALA A 49 -16.24 -21.91 -14.21
CA ALA A 49 -17.64 -21.58 -13.97
C ALA A 49 -18.56 -22.81 -13.91
N LEU A 50 -18.15 -23.95 -14.50
CA LEU A 50 -18.92 -25.18 -14.48
C LEU A 50 -18.76 -25.94 -13.17
N ALA A 51 -17.65 -25.72 -12.48
CA ALA A 51 -17.39 -26.28 -11.16
C ALA A 51 -18.28 -25.68 -10.04
N ILE A 52 -19.01 -24.60 -10.32
CA ILE A 52 -19.95 -24.01 -9.37
C ILE A 52 -21.11 -24.98 -9.12
N ARG A 53 -21.25 -25.45 -7.89
CA ARG A 53 -22.28 -26.42 -7.51
C ARG A 53 -23.54 -25.71 -7.03
N LYS A 54 -24.70 -26.12 -7.55
CA LYS A 54 -26.01 -25.68 -7.03
C LYS A 54 -26.19 -26.18 -5.60
N SER A 55 -26.59 -25.28 -4.70
CA SER A 55 -26.61 -25.56 -3.27
C SER A 55 -27.90 -26.26 -2.80
N ASP A 56 -28.30 -27.34 -3.45
CA ASP A 56 -29.58 -28.00 -3.11
C ASP A 56 -29.51 -28.81 -1.79
N GLY A 57 -28.39 -28.73 -1.07
CA GLY A 57 -28.07 -29.52 0.12
C GLY A 57 -26.64 -29.39 0.69
N PRO A 58 -25.59 -29.11 -0.10
CA PRO A 58 -24.20 -29.10 0.39
C PRO A 58 -23.90 -28.12 1.52
N LEU A 59 -24.50 -26.93 1.49
CA LEU A 59 -24.32 -25.91 2.53
C LEU A 59 -25.13 -26.21 3.81
N LYS A 60 -26.04 -27.18 3.77
CA LYS A 60 -26.75 -27.71 4.95
C LYS A 60 -26.01 -28.88 5.60
N GLN A 61 -24.89 -29.32 5.02
CA GLN A 61 -24.11 -30.41 5.58
C GLN A 61 -23.37 -29.97 6.83
N LYS A 62 -23.18 -30.91 7.76
CA LYS A 62 -22.47 -30.68 9.02
C LYS A 62 -21.05 -30.15 8.82
N ASN A 63 -20.37 -30.58 7.75
CA ASN A 63 -19.00 -30.15 7.45
C ASN A 63 -18.94 -28.68 6.99
N ALA A 64 -19.89 -28.24 6.16
CA ALA A 64 -19.98 -26.86 5.71
C ALA A 64 -20.31 -25.91 6.87
N LEU A 65 -21.27 -26.28 7.72
CA LEU A 65 -21.62 -25.51 8.92
C LEU A 65 -20.46 -25.45 9.92
N ALA A 66 -19.74 -26.56 10.12
CA ALA A 66 -18.54 -26.57 10.95
C ALA A 66 -17.43 -25.66 10.38
N GLY A 67 -17.28 -25.62 9.05
CA GLY A 67 -16.36 -24.70 8.36
C GLY A 67 -16.71 -23.23 8.59
N LEU A 68 -17.99 -22.87 8.49
CA LEU A 68 -18.48 -21.51 8.77
C LEU A 68 -18.29 -21.13 10.24
N GLN A 69 -18.62 -22.05 11.16
CA GLN A 69 -18.41 -21.83 12.60
C GLN A 69 -16.92 -21.65 12.93
N ALA A 70 -16.02 -22.42 12.30
CA ALA A 70 -14.58 -22.28 12.46
C ALA A 70 -14.05 -20.96 11.88
N ALA A 71 -14.71 -20.41 10.85
CA ALA A 71 -14.44 -19.08 10.31
C ALA A 71 -15.04 -17.93 11.16
N GLY A 72 -15.69 -18.26 12.28
CA GLY A 72 -16.26 -17.27 13.21
C GLY A 72 -17.63 -16.72 12.78
N VAL A 73 -18.31 -17.36 11.83
CA VAL A 73 -19.63 -16.95 11.35
C VAL A 73 -20.70 -17.38 12.36
N SER A 74 -21.52 -16.43 12.80
CA SER A 74 -22.60 -16.69 13.78
C SER A 74 -23.72 -17.57 13.21
N GLU A 75 -24.55 -18.18 14.06
CA GLU A 75 -25.66 -19.04 13.60
C GLU A 75 -26.69 -18.27 12.74
N GLU A 76 -26.93 -16.99 13.04
CA GLU A 76 -27.80 -16.12 12.25
C GLU A 76 -27.22 -15.85 10.85
N GLU A 77 -25.92 -15.60 10.78
CA GLU A 77 -25.21 -15.42 9.51
C GLU A 77 -25.12 -16.73 8.73
N GLN A 78 -24.95 -17.88 9.39
CA GLN A 78 -24.98 -19.19 8.74
C GLN A 78 -26.34 -19.44 8.07
N ALA A 79 -27.45 -19.11 8.73
CA ALA A 79 -28.77 -19.19 8.14
C ALA A 79 -28.89 -18.29 6.88
N THR A 80 -28.29 -17.11 6.91
CA THR A 80 -28.22 -16.18 5.77
C THR A 80 -27.38 -16.75 4.63
N VAL A 81 -26.23 -17.36 4.93
CA VAL A 81 -25.38 -18.04 3.93
C VAL A 81 -26.16 -19.14 3.22
N VAL A 82 -26.89 -19.96 3.98
CA VAL A 82 -27.71 -21.06 3.44
C VAL A 82 -28.91 -20.54 2.64
N SER A 83 -29.55 -19.44 3.06
CA SER A 83 -30.69 -18.88 2.30
C SER A 83 -30.24 -18.25 0.99
N ASN A 84 -29.13 -17.52 1.02
CA ASN A 84 -28.62 -16.77 -0.13
C ASN A 84 -27.70 -17.60 -1.03
N SER A 85 -27.51 -18.88 -0.74
CA SER A 85 -26.84 -19.79 -1.66
C SER A 85 -27.81 -20.51 -2.59
N ALA A 86 -29.11 -20.46 -2.30
CA ALA A 86 -30.13 -21.23 -3.01
C ALA A 86 -30.21 -20.82 -4.49
N PRO A 87 -30.37 -21.76 -5.45
CA PRO A 87 -30.37 -21.43 -6.88
C PRO A 87 -31.45 -20.42 -7.29
N GLU A 88 -32.54 -20.30 -6.52
CA GLU A 88 -33.63 -19.35 -6.75
C GLU A 88 -33.20 -17.89 -6.56
N VAL A 89 -32.13 -17.67 -5.79
CA VAL A 89 -31.57 -16.35 -5.51
C VAL A 89 -30.45 -16.00 -6.50
N TRP A 90 -30.03 -16.95 -7.34
CA TRP A 90 -28.94 -16.73 -8.28
C TRP A 90 -29.36 -15.78 -9.41
N PRO A 91 -28.45 -14.90 -9.87
CA PRO A 91 -28.63 -14.17 -11.11
C PRO A 91 -28.87 -15.12 -12.30
N VAL A 92 -29.60 -14.65 -13.30
CA VAL A 92 -29.95 -15.44 -14.50
C VAL A 92 -28.70 -16.01 -15.18
N GLY A 93 -27.62 -15.24 -15.20
CA GLY A 93 -26.30 -15.60 -15.73
C GLY A 93 -25.61 -16.78 -15.03
N LEU A 94 -26.09 -17.21 -13.87
CA LEU A 94 -25.55 -18.36 -13.12
C LEU A 94 -26.50 -19.57 -13.09
N ALA A 95 -27.75 -19.41 -13.50
CA ALA A 95 -28.84 -20.35 -13.23
C ALA A 95 -28.63 -21.76 -13.80
N ASN A 96 -27.96 -21.90 -14.95
CA ASN A 96 -27.70 -23.19 -15.57
C ASN A 96 -26.33 -23.27 -16.25
N ASP A 97 -25.89 -24.49 -16.53
CA ASP A 97 -24.55 -24.79 -17.02
C ASP A 97 -24.28 -24.20 -18.41
N SER A 98 -25.30 -24.16 -19.28
CA SER A 98 -25.18 -23.58 -20.62
C SER A 98 -24.91 -22.08 -20.54
N ILE A 99 -25.64 -21.37 -19.68
CA ILE A 99 -25.45 -19.92 -19.47
C ILE A 99 -24.11 -19.66 -18.79
N ARG A 100 -23.74 -20.45 -17.76
CA ARG A 100 -22.42 -20.33 -17.11
C ARG A 100 -21.25 -20.56 -18.07
N THR A 101 -21.42 -21.41 -19.07
CA THR A 101 -20.42 -21.62 -20.12
C THR A 101 -20.29 -20.38 -21.01
N ALA A 102 -21.42 -19.81 -21.44
CA ALA A 102 -21.43 -18.58 -22.24
C ALA A 102 -20.84 -17.39 -21.47
N ASP A 103 -21.13 -17.31 -20.18
CA ASP A 103 -20.73 -16.22 -19.30
C ASP A 103 -19.42 -16.46 -18.55
N ALA A 104 -18.72 -17.57 -18.82
CA ALA A 104 -17.47 -17.93 -18.14
C ALA A 104 -16.42 -16.80 -18.12
N PRO A 105 -16.23 -15.99 -19.19
CA PRO A 105 -15.31 -14.85 -19.16
C PRO A 105 -15.73 -13.76 -18.18
N TYR A 106 -17.04 -13.56 -17.98
CA TYR A 106 -17.59 -12.54 -17.08
C TYR A 106 -17.60 -13.02 -15.63
N ILE A 107 -17.87 -14.30 -15.39
CA ILE A 107 -17.84 -14.91 -14.04
C ILE A 107 -16.46 -14.76 -13.38
N ARG A 108 -15.38 -14.77 -14.17
CA ARG A 108 -14.01 -14.49 -13.68
C ARG A 108 -13.81 -13.07 -13.13
N ASN A 109 -14.71 -12.13 -13.42
CA ASN A 109 -14.61 -10.73 -13.03
C ASN A 109 -15.38 -10.40 -11.75
N TYR A 110 -16.03 -11.37 -11.12
CA TYR A 110 -16.62 -11.17 -9.80
C TYR A 110 -15.55 -10.79 -8.77
N ASN A 111 -15.89 -9.84 -7.91
CA ASN A 111 -15.21 -9.64 -6.64
C ASN A 111 -15.75 -10.68 -5.66
N ALA A 112 -14.93 -11.71 -5.42
CA ALA A 112 -15.30 -12.90 -4.68
C ALA A 112 -14.35 -13.13 -3.51
N PHE A 113 -14.87 -13.54 -2.37
CA PHE A 113 -14.11 -13.75 -1.14
C PHE A 113 -14.33 -15.14 -0.57
N ARG A 114 -13.25 -15.86 -0.27
CA ARG A 114 -13.34 -17.15 0.41
C ARG A 114 -13.73 -16.91 1.87
N LEU A 115 -14.87 -17.46 2.29
CA LEU A 115 -15.32 -17.43 3.68
C LEU A 115 -14.68 -18.57 4.49
N CYS A 116 -14.79 -19.80 3.99
CA CYS A 116 -14.20 -20.97 4.63
C CYS A 116 -13.98 -22.08 3.60
N GLY A 117 -13.07 -23.00 3.94
CA GLY A 117 -12.89 -24.27 3.24
C GLY A 117 -13.35 -25.44 4.10
N PHE A 118 -13.82 -26.51 3.47
CA PHE A 118 -14.16 -27.77 4.13
C PHE A 118 -13.92 -28.96 3.20
N MET A 119 -13.95 -30.18 3.75
CA MET A 119 -13.76 -31.42 2.98
C MET A 119 -15.10 -32.16 2.83
N GLU A 120 -15.40 -32.60 1.61
CA GLU A 120 -16.52 -33.48 1.28
C GLU A 120 -16.00 -34.57 0.34
N ASP A 121 -16.12 -35.85 0.73
CA ASP A 121 -15.69 -37.01 -0.07
C ASP A 121 -14.26 -36.89 -0.64
N THR A 122 -13.31 -36.41 0.17
CA THR A 122 -11.89 -36.14 -0.17
C THR A 122 -11.63 -34.95 -1.10
N ILE A 123 -12.66 -34.24 -1.52
CA ILE A 123 -12.56 -33.04 -2.34
C ILE A 123 -12.59 -31.80 -1.42
N PRO A 124 -11.60 -30.89 -1.54
CA PRO A 124 -11.63 -29.61 -0.84
C PRO A 124 -12.61 -28.65 -1.53
N TRP A 125 -13.55 -28.15 -0.75
CA TRP A 125 -14.57 -27.20 -1.17
C TRP A 125 -14.42 -25.87 -0.44
N SER A 126 -14.72 -24.78 -1.13
CA SER A 126 -14.76 -23.42 -0.59
C SER A 126 -16.15 -22.83 -0.69
N ILE A 127 -16.57 -22.15 0.37
CA ILE A 127 -17.71 -21.23 0.34
C ILE A 127 -17.18 -19.85 -0.05
N VAL A 128 -17.70 -19.33 -1.15
CA VAL A 128 -17.28 -18.05 -1.73
C VAL A 128 -18.43 -17.06 -1.64
N MET A 129 -18.18 -15.91 -1.03
CA MET A 129 -19.11 -14.80 -0.95
C MET A 129 -18.89 -13.86 -2.14
N LEU A 130 -19.99 -13.45 -2.78
CA LEU A 130 -20.05 -12.39 -3.78
C LEU A 130 -20.87 -11.21 -3.21
N PRO A 131 -20.22 -10.18 -2.64
CA PRO A 131 -20.94 -9.05 -2.08
C PRO A 131 -21.63 -8.24 -3.19
N ALA A 132 -22.91 -7.92 -3.03
CA ALA A 132 -23.65 -7.17 -4.06
C ALA A 132 -23.05 -5.78 -4.29
N LYS A 133 -22.62 -5.11 -3.21
CA LYS A 133 -22.02 -3.76 -3.26
C LYS A 133 -20.70 -3.72 -4.04
N GLU A 134 -19.93 -4.80 -4.00
CA GLU A 134 -18.64 -4.90 -4.68
C GLU A 134 -18.76 -5.40 -6.13
N ASN A 135 -19.94 -5.85 -6.53
CA ASN A 135 -20.20 -6.43 -7.85
C ASN A 135 -21.15 -5.59 -8.72
N LEU A 136 -21.28 -4.29 -8.43
CA LEU A 136 -22.10 -3.36 -9.24
C LEU A 136 -21.60 -3.22 -10.68
N HIS A 137 -20.31 -3.49 -10.94
CA HIS A 137 -19.70 -3.47 -12.26
C HIS A 137 -20.12 -4.65 -13.15
N MET A 138 -20.69 -5.71 -12.57
CA MET A 138 -21.11 -6.88 -13.33
C MET A 138 -22.29 -6.54 -14.25
N PRO A 139 -22.42 -7.22 -15.41
CA PRO A 139 -23.59 -7.12 -16.27
C PRO A 139 -24.88 -7.42 -15.51
N GLU A 140 -26.00 -6.84 -15.93
CA GLU A 140 -27.28 -6.95 -15.23
C GLU A 140 -27.69 -8.41 -14.97
N GLU A 141 -27.49 -9.30 -15.95
CA GLU A 141 -27.84 -10.72 -15.86
C GLU A 141 -26.98 -11.50 -14.85
N LEU A 142 -25.78 -11.00 -14.53
CA LEU A 142 -24.83 -11.60 -13.59
C LEU A 142 -24.77 -10.84 -12.26
N ARG A 143 -25.42 -9.67 -12.15
CA ARG A 143 -25.28 -8.82 -10.97
C ARG A 143 -26.08 -9.41 -9.79
N PRO A 144 -25.43 -9.73 -8.65
CA PRO A 144 -26.15 -10.15 -7.45
C PRO A 144 -27.00 -8.99 -6.91
N THR A 145 -28.25 -9.27 -6.57
CA THR A 145 -29.17 -8.29 -5.94
C THR A 145 -28.94 -8.19 -4.42
N ALA A 146 -28.40 -9.26 -3.83
CA ALA A 146 -27.96 -9.37 -2.45
C ALA A 146 -26.63 -10.15 -2.39
N ASP A 147 -26.01 -10.21 -1.22
CA ASP A 147 -24.78 -10.98 -1.04
C ASP A 147 -25.06 -12.46 -1.33
N LEU A 148 -24.39 -12.99 -2.33
CA LEU A 148 -24.61 -14.33 -2.87
C LEU A 148 -23.49 -15.26 -2.39
N PHE A 149 -23.83 -16.51 -2.04
CA PHE A 149 -22.85 -17.49 -1.59
C PHE A 149 -22.82 -18.69 -2.55
N LEU A 150 -21.63 -18.99 -3.05
CA LEU A 150 -21.40 -20.07 -4.01
C LEU A 150 -20.54 -21.15 -3.38
N LEU A 151 -20.83 -22.39 -3.73
CA LEU A 151 -20.00 -23.54 -3.39
C LEU A 151 -19.14 -23.91 -4.60
N VAL A 152 -17.82 -23.82 -4.43
CA VAL A 152 -16.84 -23.99 -5.51
C VAL A 152 -15.70 -24.86 -5.00
N PRO A 153 -15.23 -25.88 -5.74
CA PRO A 153 -14.09 -26.68 -5.31
C PRO A 153 -12.82 -25.82 -5.36
N ASP A 154 -11.85 -26.09 -4.48
CA ASP A 154 -10.66 -25.25 -4.34
C ASP A 154 -9.81 -25.20 -5.62
N ASN A 155 -9.84 -26.26 -6.43
CA ASN A 155 -9.13 -26.32 -7.71
C ASN A 155 -9.75 -25.42 -8.80
N ALA A 156 -10.99 -24.96 -8.61
CA ALA A 156 -11.68 -24.01 -9.48
C ALA A 156 -11.53 -22.55 -9.01
N LEU A 157 -10.68 -22.31 -8.00
CA LEU A 157 -10.39 -20.99 -7.46
C LEU A 157 -8.91 -20.62 -7.66
N GLU A 158 -8.67 -19.34 -7.93
CA GLU A 158 -7.34 -18.73 -7.96
C GLU A 158 -7.27 -17.62 -6.91
N ASP A 159 -6.27 -17.63 -6.03
CA ASP A 159 -6.08 -16.56 -5.07
C ASP A 159 -5.66 -15.26 -5.79
N VAL A 160 -6.41 -14.18 -5.57
CA VAL A 160 -6.08 -12.87 -6.13
C VAL A 160 -4.91 -12.32 -5.33
N LYS A 161 -3.72 -12.31 -5.95
CA LYS A 161 -2.56 -11.62 -5.38
C LYS A 161 -2.92 -10.14 -5.24
N PRO A 162 -2.68 -9.51 -4.07
CA PRO A 162 -2.91 -8.09 -3.92
C PRO A 162 -2.17 -7.38 -5.06
N ALA A 163 -2.89 -6.52 -5.78
CA ALA A 163 -2.31 -5.75 -6.87
C ALA A 163 -1.03 -5.10 -6.36
N ARG A 164 0.10 -5.30 -7.07
CA ARG A 164 1.37 -4.64 -6.74
C ARG A 164 1.05 -3.17 -6.50
N GLN A 165 1.39 -2.65 -5.30
CA GLN A 165 1.20 -1.24 -5.00
C GLN A 165 1.77 -0.44 -6.16
N ARG A 166 0.90 0.36 -6.80
CA ARG A 166 1.32 1.25 -7.86
C ARG A 166 2.43 2.12 -7.27
N PRO A 167 3.62 2.20 -7.89
CA PRO A 167 4.70 2.99 -7.34
C PRO A 167 4.19 4.42 -7.11
N GLU A 168 4.41 4.95 -5.91
CA GLU A 168 4.01 6.32 -5.58
C GLU A 168 4.70 7.27 -6.56
N ILE A 169 3.92 8.00 -7.35
CA ILE A 169 4.45 9.01 -8.28
C ILE A 169 5.00 10.14 -7.42
N SER A 170 6.33 10.18 -7.25
CA SER A 170 6.98 11.20 -6.44
C SER A 170 6.79 12.60 -7.03
N ARG A 171 6.53 13.58 -6.16
CA ARG A 171 6.52 15.00 -6.54
C ARG A 171 7.94 15.56 -6.70
N GLY A 172 8.96 14.82 -6.29
CA GLY A 172 10.37 15.24 -6.28
C GLY A 172 10.91 15.44 -4.88
N PRO A 173 12.25 15.53 -4.72
CA PRO A 173 12.90 15.66 -3.42
C PRO A 173 12.52 16.93 -2.67
N ALA A 174 12.35 16.81 -1.36
CA ALA A 174 12.11 17.97 -0.49
C ALA A 174 13.29 18.97 -0.52
N TRP A 175 13.02 20.23 -0.87
CA TRP A 175 14.05 21.28 -1.02
C TRP A 175 14.07 22.34 0.08
N LYS A 176 13.01 22.46 0.90
CA LYS A 176 12.85 23.54 1.90
C LYS A 176 13.98 23.58 2.96
N ASN A 177 14.60 22.43 3.22
CA ASN A 177 15.69 22.30 4.19
C ASN A 177 17.09 22.27 3.56
N ARG A 178 17.19 22.34 2.23
CA ARG A 178 18.46 22.25 1.49
C ARG A 178 19.15 23.62 1.40
N ALA A 179 20.46 23.61 1.19
CA ALA A 179 21.24 24.83 0.98
C ALA A 179 20.82 25.53 -0.32
N GLN A 180 20.84 26.86 -0.34
CA GLN A 180 20.47 27.60 -1.54
C GLN A 180 21.65 27.63 -2.53
N ALA A 181 21.39 27.33 -3.80
CA ALA A 181 22.35 27.43 -4.89
C ALA A 181 22.02 28.65 -5.75
N ARG A 182 22.99 29.54 -5.96
CA ARG A 182 22.89 30.67 -6.89
C ARG A 182 23.76 30.40 -8.11
N ILE A 183 23.17 30.44 -9.29
CA ILE A 183 23.88 30.27 -10.56
C ILE A 183 24.70 31.52 -10.87
N LEU A 184 26.02 31.34 -11.01
CA LEU A 184 26.98 32.39 -11.38
C LEU A 184 27.27 32.33 -12.88
N ASN A 185 27.56 31.13 -13.39
CA ASN A 185 27.89 30.84 -14.79
C ASN A 185 26.83 29.91 -15.39
N PRO A 186 25.84 30.45 -16.10
CA PRO A 186 24.80 29.67 -16.75
C PRO A 186 25.31 28.71 -17.84
N ASP A 187 26.43 29.05 -18.47
CA ASP A 187 27.05 28.28 -19.57
C ASP A 187 27.57 26.90 -19.13
N ASP A 188 27.97 26.77 -17.86
CA ASP A 188 28.48 25.53 -17.27
C ASP A 188 27.36 24.55 -16.85
N LEU A 189 26.25 24.56 -17.61
CA LEU A 189 25.08 23.69 -17.44
C LEU A 189 25.25 22.43 -18.28
N TYR A 190 25.15 21.27 -17.65
CA TYR A 190 25.11 19.99 -18.38
C TYR A 190 23.66 19.67 -18.79
N ALA A 191 23.18 20.31 -19.86
CA ALA A 191 21.78 20.22 -20.27
C ALA A 191 21.35 18.84 -20.80
N THR A 192 22.27 18.11 -21.42
CA THR A 192 22.07 16.76 -21.98
C THR A 192 22.66 15.67 -21.09
N TYR A 193 22.91 15.97 -19.81
CA TYR A 193 23.53 15.02 -18.89
C TYR A 193 22.61 13.84 -18.58
N ASP A 194 23.08 12.64 -18.89
CA ASP A 194 22.35 11.41 -18.57
C ASP A 194 22.65 10.97 -17.13
N LEU A 195 21.84 11.45 -16.19
CA LEU A 195 21.90 11.04 -14.77
C LEU A 195 21.61 9.54 -14.58
N GLN A 196 20.93 8.89 -15.52
CA GLN A 196 20.58 7.48 -15.37
C GLN A 196 21.81 6.57 -15.48
N ARG A 197 22.86 7.01 -16.20
CA ARG A 197 24.11 6.27 -16.40
C ARG A 197 25.22 6.66 -15.43
N ASP A 198 24.97 7.61 -14.55
CA ASP A 198 25.98 8.10 -13.61
C ASP A 198 25.77 7.50 -12.22
N ASP A 199 26.42 6.37 -11.96
CA ASP A 199 26.36 5.68 -10.68
C ASP A 199 26.79 6.56 -9.50
N ALA A 200 27.74 7.47 -9.71
CA ALA A 200 28.21 8.37 -8.66
C ALA A 200 27.15 9.44 -8.32
N GLY A 201 26.48 9.99 -9.33
CA GLY A 201 25.36 10.91 -9.16
C GLY A 201 24.16 10.23 -8.49
N LEU A 202 23.80 9.02 -8.93
CA LEU A 202 22.74 8.22 -8.34
C LEU A 202 23.03 7.90 -6.86
N GLN A 203 24.27 7.51 -6.55
CA GLN A 203 24.68 7.22 -5.18
C GLN A 203 24.66 8.48 -4.31
N ALA A 204 25.15 9.61 -4.80
CA ALA A 204 25.11 10.87 -4.07
C ALA A 204 23.68 11.34 -3.74
N MET A 205 22.70 11.05 -4.61
CA MET A 205 21.28 11.31 -4.32
C MET A 205 20.73 10.41 -3.21
N ARG A 206 21.11 9.12 -3.21
CA ARG A 206 20.75 8.19 -2.12
C ARG A 206 21.36 8.62 -0.78
N ASP A 207 22.64 9.02 -0.79
CA ASP A 207 23.34 9.49 0.41
C ASP A 207 22.73 10.79 0.97
N GLN A 208 22.07 11.59 0.12
CA GLN A 208 21.28 12.76 0.50
C GLN A 208 19.84 12.43 0.95
N GLY A 209 19.53 11.15 1.12
CA GLY A 209 18.26 10.65 1.64
C GLY A 209 17.10 10.67 0.65
N MET A 210 17.37 10.71 -0.66
CA MET A 210 16.30 10.61 -1.66
C MET A 210 15.83 9.16 -1.80
N SER A 211 14.51 8.98 -1.82
CA SER A 211 13.87 7.70 -2.13
C SER A 211 14.05 7.32 -3.61
N PRO A 212 13.92 6.02 -3.96
CA PRO A 212 14.00 5.59 -5.36
C PRO A 212 13.05 6.35 -6.29
N ALA A 213 11.80 6.57 -5.86
CA ALA A 213 10.82 7.31 -6.64
C ALA A 213 11.19 8.80 -6.84
N GLU A 214 11.84 9.43 -5.84
CA GLU A 214 12.36 10.80 -6.00
C GLU A 214 13.53 10.84 -6.98
N ILE A 215 14.43 9.86 -6.94
CA ILE A 215 15.55 9.74 -7.89
C ILE A 215 15.03 9.58 -9.31
N ASP A 216 14.04 8.70 -9.53
CA ASP A 216 13.43 8.52 -10.85
C ASP A 216 12.78 9.80 -11.36
N ALA A 217 12.10 10.55 -10.49
CA ALA A 217 11.52 11.85 -10.83
C ALA A 217 12.59 12.89 -11.18
N VAL A 218 13.74 12.87 -10.50
CA VAL A 218 14.89 13.73 -10.79
C VAL A 218 15.48 13.39 -12.14
N VAL A 219 15.83 12.12 -12.38
CA VAL A 219 16.40 11.63 -13.64
C VAL A 219 15.50 12.03 -14.82
N PHE A 220 14.20 11.79 -14.69
CA PHE A 220 13.24 12.15 -15.73
C PHE A 220 13.21 13.67 -15.99
N ARG A 221 13.04 14.51 -14.96
CA ARG A 221 12.87 15.98 -15.14
C ARG A 221 14.19 16.76 -15.23
N CYS A 222 15.34 16.08 -15.18
CA CYS A 222 16.65 16.71 -15.37
C CYS A 222 17.01 16.89 -16.84
N HIS A 223 16.35 16.16 -17.74
CA HIS A 223 16.59 16.24 -19.17
C HIS A 223 15.96 17.50 -19.78
N GLU A 224 16.66 18.18 -20.69
CA GLU A 224 16.21 19.45 -21.28
C GLU A 224 14.84 19.36 -21.97
N SER A 225 14.51 18.20 -22.56
CA SER A 225 13.19 17.93 -23.16
C SER A 225 12.02 18.07 -22.18
N ASN A 226 12.27 17.99 -20.88
CA ASN A 226 11.27 18.12 -19.82
C ASN A 226 11.30 19.49 -19.12
N TRP A 227 12.08 20.44 -19.64
CA TRP A 227 12.12 21.82 -19.17
C TRP A 227 11.08 22.71 -19.89
N PRO A 228 10.79 23.92 -19.38
CA PRO A 228 9.92 24.88 -20.07
C PRO A 228 10.38 25.18 -21.49
N ASP A 229 9.43 25.43 -22.39
CA ASP A 229 9.65 25.61 -23.83
C ASP A 229 10.79 26.58 -24.16
N GLY A 230 10.94 27.69 -23.44
CA GLY A 230 12.01 28.65 -23.72
C GLY A 230 13.42 28.21 -23.36
N ILE A 231 13.61 27.02 -22.77
CA ILE A 231 14.92 26.52 -22.37
C ILE A 231 15.14 25.03 -22.68
N ASN A 232 14.17 24.37 -23.33
CA ASN A 232 14.22 22.93 -23.61
C ASN A 232 15.15 22.56 -24.78
N THR A 233 15.50 23.54 -25.63
CA THR A 233 16.51 23.42 -26.69
C THR A 233 17.66 24.40 -26.47
N PHE A 234 18.82 24.13 -27.10
CA PHE A 234 19.97 25.05 -27.04
C PHE A 234 19.64 26.43 -27.65
N ASP A 235 18.99 26.48 -28.81
CA ASP A 235 18.69 27.73 -29.53
C ASP A 235 17.75 28.64 -28.74
N GLU A 236 16.81 28.07 -28.00
CA GLU A 236 15.92 28.85 -27.14
C GLU A 236 16.59 29.22 -25.81
N ARG A 237 17.43 28.34 -25.27
CA ARG A 237 18.16 28.57 -24.02
C ARG A 237 19.23 29.65 -24.15
N TYR A 238 20.03 29.61 -25.21
CA TYR A 238 21.19 30.49 -25.42
C TYR A 238 20.90 31.98 -25.23
N PRO A 239 19.88 32.59 -25.89
CA PRO A 239 19.55 34.01 -25.69
C PRO A 239 19.03 34.33 -24.28
N ARG A 240 18.71 33.31 -23.48
CA ARG A 240 18.13 33.44 -22.13
C ARG A 240 19.10 33.05 -21.02
N LEU A 241 20.33 32.63 -21.34
CA LEU A 241 21.33 32.18 -20.35
C LEU A 241 21.56 33.19 -19.23
N ALA A 242 21.69 34.47 -19.54
CA ALA A 242 21.83 35.53 -18.53
C ALA A 242 20.68 35.55 -17.50
N GLN A 243 19.48 35.11 -17.90
CA GLN A 243 18.29 35.08 -17.06
C GLN A 243 18.27 33.88 -16.09
N PHE A 244 19.08 32.83 -16.32
CA PHE A 244 19.18 31.69 -15.41
C PHE A 244 19.69 32.10 -14.03
N LYS A 245 20.49 33.17 -13.94
CA LYS A 245 20.94 33.76 -12.67
C LYS A 245 19.78 34.23 -11.78
N LYS A 246 18.57 34.36 -12.32
CA LYS A 246 17.35 34.75 -11.59
C LYS A 246 16.63 33.55 -10.96
N TYR A 247 16.95 32.31 -11.35
CA TYR A 247 16.37 31.13 -10.72
C TYR A 247 16.76 31.04 -9.25
N LYS A 248 15.78 30.63 -8.44
CA LYS A 248 15.99 30.22 -7.05
C LYS A 248 16.21 28.72 -7.03
N GLY A 249 17.48 28.31 -6.96
CA GLY A 249 17.91 26.92 -6.87
C GLY A 249 18.27 26.48 -5.45
N TYR A 250 18.20 25.18 -5.21
CA TYR A 250 18.62 24.52 -3.97
C TYR A 250 19.49 23.30 -4.31
N VAL A 251 20.45 22.98 -3.44
CA VAL A 251 21.38 21.86 -3.66
C VAL A 251 20.66 20.54 -3.40
N GLY A 252 20.46 19.72 -4.44
CA GLY A 252 19.91 18.38 -4.35
C GLY A 252 20.96 17.34 -3.96
N ALA A 253 22.04 17.27 -4.72
CA ALA A 253 23.17 16.38 -4.45
C ALA A 253 24.45 16.97 -5.05
N MET A 254 25.59 16.51 -4.56
CA MET A 254 26.90 16.92 -5.06
C MET A 254 27.77 15.67 -5.21
N TRP A 255 28.45 15.55 -6.36
CA TRP A 255 29.36 14.45 -6.64
C TRP A 255 30.43 14.94 -7.60
N ALA A 256 31.67 14.49 -7.41
CA ALA A 256 32.83 14.96 -8.18
C ALA A 256 32.87 16.51 -8.29
N ASP A 257 32.82 17.02 -9.52
CA ASP A 257 32.79 18.43 -9.90
C ASP A 257 31.39 18.94 -10.24
N LYS A 258 30.33 18.18 -9.94
CA LYS A 258 28.94 18.46 -10.31
C LYS A 258 28.04 18.70 -9.12
N VAL A 259 26.98 19.46 -9.38
CA VAL A 259 25.93 19.77 -8.41
C VAL A 259 24.57 19.66 -9.09
N LEU A 260 23.70 18.84 -8.53
CA LEU A 260 22.29 18.82 -8.86
C LEU A 260 21.61 20.01 -8.19
N VAL A 261 21.02 20.88 -8.99
CA VAL A 261 20.24 22.03 -8.57
C VAL A 261 18.76 21.71 -8.74
N ILE A 262 18.03 21.73 -7.64
CA ILE A 262 16.56 21.68 -7.62
C ILE A 262 16.06 23.10 -7.84
N VAL A 263 15.20 23.30 -8.85
CA VAL A 263 14.56 24.58 -9.16
C VAL A 263 13.06 24.43 -8.91
N PRO A 264 12.57 24.83 -7.72
CA PRO A 264 11.18 24.60 -7.36
C PRO A 264 10.22 25.51 -8.13
N ALA A 265 9.13 24.94 -8.65
CA ALA A 265 8.07 25.71 -9.30
C ALA A 265 7.48 26.76 -8.36
N GLU A 266 7.28 26.41 -7.09
CA GLU A 266 6.73 27.30 -6.05
C GLU A 266 7.53 28.61 -5.91
N LYS A 267 8.86 28.55 -5.97
CA LYS A 267 9.74 29.73 -5.76
C LYS A 267 9.99 30.51 -7.04
N ASN A 268 9.75 29.91 -8.20
CA ASN A 268 10.09 30.46 -9.51
C ASN A 268 8.83 30.85 -10.33
N ARG A 269 7.66 30.98 -9.69
CA ARG A 269 6.39 31.43 -10.32
C ARG A 269 6.46 32.80 -11.02
N ARG A 270 7.41 33.66 -10.63
CA ARG A 270 7.61 35.00 -11.23
C ARG A 270 8.63 35.01 -12.37
N MET A 271 9.15 33.85 -12.77
CA MET A 271 9.99 33.76 -13.97
C MET A 271 9.18 34.13 -15.22
N PRO A 272 9.86 34.62 -16.28
CA PRO A 272 9.26 34.81 -17.60
C PRO A 272 8.53 33.54 -18.04
N ILE A 273 7.44 33.69 -18.79
CA ILE A 273 6.53 32.59 -19.17
C ILE A 273 7.31 31.41 -19.75
N LEU A 274 8.20 31.68 -20.71
CA LEU A 274 9.00 30.67 -21.40
C LEU A 274 10.09 30.01 -20.52
N MET A 275 10.35 30.53 -19.32
CA MET A 275 11.31 29.97 -18.36
C MET A 275 10.63 29.49 -17.08
N ARG A 276 9.30 29.53 -17.01
CA ARG A 276 8.58 29.29 -15.77
C ARG A 276 8.38 27.78 -15.59
N PRO A 277 8.96 27.15 -14.56
CA PRO A 277 8.63 25.77 -14.23
C PRO A 277 7.18 25.62 -13.78
N TYR A 278 6.45 24.71 -14.43
CA TYR A 278 5.11 24.26 -13.99
C TYR A 278 5.22 23.19 -12.89
N VAL A 279 6.28 22.39 -12.95
CA VAL A 279 6.70 21.41 -11.95
C VAL A 279 8.15 21.67 -11.58
N ASP A 280 8.62 21.13 -10.45
CA ASP A 280 10.02 21.26 -10.06
C ASP A 280 10.91 20.64 -11.15
N ILE A 281 11.87 21.43 -11.65
CA ILE A 281 12.87 21.01 -12.64
C ILE A 281 14.22 20.86 -11.98
N TYR A 282 15.08 20.03 -12.59
CA TYR A 282 16.41 19.75 -12.07
C TYR A 282 17.45 20.08 -13.13
N MET A 283 18.59 20.60 -12.69
CA MET A 283 19.68 21.03 -13.55
C MET A 283 21.00 20.56 -12.94
N VAL A 284 21.88 19.99 -13.75
CA VAL A 284 23.24 19.63 -13.29
C VAL A 284 24.19 20.73 -13.75
N TYR A 285 24.89 21.33 -12.79
CA TYR A 285 25.88 22.38 -13.03
C TYR A 285 27.26 21.93 -12.58
N ALA A 286 28.30 22.49 -13.19
CA ALA A 286 29.63 22.43 -12.60
C ALA A 286 29.63 23.14 -11.24
N LYS A 287 30.39 22.61 -10.27
CA LYS A 287 30.48 23.15 -8.91
C LYS A 287 31.04 24.57 -8.90
N SER A 288 31.96 24.90 -9.79
CA SER A 288 32.51 26.25 -9.99
C SER A 288 31.48 27.26 -10.47
N ALA A 289 30.42 26.80 -11.13
CA ALA A 289 29.37 27.64 -11.71
C ALA A 289 28.34 28.13 -10.68
N LEU A 290 28.41 27.64 -9.44
CA LEU A 290 27.42 27.88 -8.40
C LEU A 290 28.05 28.51 -7.15
N LEU A 291 27.31 29.44 -6.56
CA LEU A 291 27.54 29.89 -5.19
C LEU A 291 26.54 29.19 -4.25
N ILE A 292 27.04 28.31 -3.39
CA ILE A 292 26.23 27.62 -2.38
C ILE A 292 26.22 28.44 -1.09
N LYS A 293 25.03 28.91 -0.70
CA LYS A 293 24.82 29.59 0.58
C LYS A 293 24.44 28.56 1.63
N ASN A 294 25.37 28.26 2.53
CA ASN A 294 25.06 27.46 3.71
C ASN A 294 23.98 28.15 4.53
N LYS A 295 22.94 27.40 4.91
CA LYS A 295 21.94 27.86 5.86
C LYS A 295 22.68 28.15 7.17
N LYS A 296 22.67 29.41 7.64
CA LYS A 296 23.23 29.77 8.96
C LYS A 296 22.67 28.76 9.97
N GLY A 297 23.54 27.89 10.49
CA GLY A 297 23.15 26.87 11.44
C GLY A 297 22.51 27.53 12.65
N ARG A 298 21.41 26.93 13.12
CA ARG A 298 21.12 26.99 14.56
C ARG A 298 22.37 26.45 15.26
N LYS A 299 23.05 27.32 16.00
CA LYS A 299 23.89 26.90 17.12
C LYS A 299 23.02 26.19 18.15
#